data_AF-X1Q5Q4-F1
#
_entry.id   AF-X1Q5Q4-F1
#
_cell.length_a   1.000
_cell.length_b   1.000
_cell.length_c   1.000
_cell.angle_alpha   90.00
_cell.angle_beta   90.00
_cell.angle_gamma   90.00
#
_symmetry.space_group_name_H-M   'P 1'
#
loop_
_entity.id
_entity.type
_entity.pdbx_description
1 polymer ?
#
loop_
_entity_poly.entity_id
_entity_poly.type
_entity_poly.pdbx_seq_one_letter_code
_entity_poly.pdbx_strand_id
1 'polypeptide(L)'
;MSRIKVQQPIIHIPSFKEYKISGAELARKYEALGVKMPFPRSDSWYYHSDDVGWAKILPDLVIKSSLYKPDKFDCDKFARKAFITCCERHGLNTLLYTYGTMPLGPHGFNSFWVGDRFMLLEPNEGFEDGRGNQQDLWGYLDGDLVFEWGENGYQPKAVLI
;
A
#
# COMPACT_ATOMS: atom_id res chain seq x y z
N MET A 1 11.50 42.80 11.14
CA MET A 1 10.38 41.86 10.92
C MET A 1 10.58 40.66 11.84
N SER A 2 9.61 40.36 12.72
CA SER A 2 9.67 39.18 13.59
C SER A 2 9.33 37.93 12.78
N ARG A 3 10.17 36.89 12.84
CA ARG A 3 9.90 35.59 12.18
C ARG A 3 9.06 34.74 13.13
N ILE A 4 7.85 34.39 12.73
CA ILE A 4 7.04 33.38 13.43
C ILE A 4 7.81 32.05 13.36
N LYS A 5 8.15 31.49 14.53
CA LYS A 5 8.69 30.13 14.61
C LYS A 5 7.51 29.16 14.49
N VAL A 6 7.41 28.49 13.35
CA VAL A 6 6.48 27.36 13.20
C VAL A 6 7.09 26.18 13.96
N GLN A 7 6.43 25.74 15.03
CA GLN A 7 6.80 24.52 15.72
C GLN A 7 6.47 23.34 14.80
N GLN A 8 7.46 22.52 14.49
CA GLN A 8 7.21 21.27 13.77
C GLN A 8 6.39 20.34 14.67
N PRO A 9 5.32 19.71 14.16
CA PRO A 9 4.57 18.74 14.93
C PRO A 9 5.48 17.57 15.33
N ILE A 10 5.36 17.11 16.59
CA ILE A 10 6.02 15.88 17.04
C ILE A 10 5.19 14.72 16.50
N ILE A 11 5.72 14.02 15.50
CA ILE A 11 5.12 12.80 14.97
C ILE A 11 5.70 11.62 15.75
N HIS A 12 4.85 10.94 16.54
CA HIS A 12 5.25 9.70 17.21
C HIS A 12 5.30 8.57 16.17
N ILE A 13 6.50 8.16 15.79
CA ILE A 13 6.74 7.01 14.90
C ILE A 13 6.93 5.78 15.79
N PRO A 14 6.16 4.69 15.60
CA PRO A 14 6.31 3.49 16.39
C PRO A 14 7.69 2.85 16.15
N SER A 15 8.26 2.21 17.17
CA SER A 15 9.45 1.38 16.97
C SER A 15 9.05 0.00 16.41
N PHE A 16 9.79 -0.46 15.42
CA PHE A 16 9.61 -1.77 14.78
C PHE A 16 10.96 -2.31 14.29
N LYS A 17 10.95 -3.58 13.90
CA LYS A 17 12.15 -4.25 13.40
C LYS A 17 12.25 -4.04 11.89
N GLU A 18 13.39 -3.54 11.45
CA GLU A 18 13.67 -3.33 10.03
C GLU A 18 14.50 -4.48 9.46
N TYR A 19 14.16 -4.87 8.24
CA TYR A 19 14.89 -5.82 7.43
C TYR A 19 15.13 -5.21 6.05
N LYS A 20 16.09 -5.76 5.32
CA LYS A 20 16.39 -5.35 3.96
C LYS A 20 16.42 -6.52 2.99
N ILE A 21 15.96 -6.27 1.79
CA ILE A 21 15.99 -7.19 0.65
C ILE A 21 16.67 -6.49 -0.53
N SER A 22 17.48 -7.22 -1.29
CA SER A 22 18.07 -6.64 -2.50
C SER A 22 16.98 -6.39 -3.54
N GLY A 23 17.12 -5.35 -4.36
CA GLY A 23 16.18 -5.10 -5.47
C GLY A 23 16.06 -6.31 -6.40
N ALA A 24 17.14 -7.09 -6.57
CA ALA A 24 17.14 -8.30 -7.38
C ALA A 24 16.32 -9.45 -6.77
N GLU A 25 16.42 -9.64 -5.47
CA GLU A 25 15.62 -10.64 -4.78
C GLU A 25 14.15 -10.22 -4.72
N LEU A 26 13.85 -8.96 -4.44
CA LEU A 26 12.49 -8.44 -4.44
C LEU A 26 11.81 -8.62 -5.80
N ALA A 27 12.49 -8.25 -6.89
CA ALA A 27 11.94 -8.43 -8.23
C ALA A 27 11.71 -9.91 -8.57
N ARG A 28 12.62 -10.82 -8.19
CA ARG A 28 12.40 -12.27 -8.35
C ARG A 28 11.15 -12.72 -7.61
N LYS A 29 10.91 -12.21 -6.39
CA LYS A 29 9.70 -12.52 -5.63
C LYS A 29 8.44 -12.07 -6.38
N TYR A 30 8.41 -10.85 -6.95
CA TYR A 30 7.27 -10.36 -7.75
C TYR A 30 7.10 -11.12 -9.08
N GLU A 31 8.18 -11.34 -9.81
CA GLU A 31 8.18 -12.04 -11.11
C GLU A 31 7.72 -13.49 -10.96
N ALA A 32 8.06 -14.16 -9.85
CA ALA A 32 7.58 -15.51 -9.53
C ALA A 32 6.05 -15.57 -9.36
N LEU A 33 5.42 -14.45 -9.01
CA LEU A 33 3.96 -14.30 -8.92
C LEU A 33 3.35 -13.82 -10.25
N GLY A 34 4.15 -13.61 -11.30
CA GLY A 34 3.69 -13.03 -12.57
C GLY A 34 3.40 -11.52 -12.48
N VAL A 35 3.84 -10.85 -11.41
CA VAL A 35 3.69 -9.41 -11.21
C VAL A 35 4.93 -8.71 -11.74
N LYS A 36 4.76 -7.80 -12.69
CA LYS A 36 5.87 -7.08 -13.31
C LYS A 36 6.44 -6.05 -12.35
N MET A 37 7.76 -6.05 -12.17
CA MET A 37 8.49 -4.97 -11.52
C MET A 37 9.38 -4.28 -12.58
N PRO A 38 9.23 -2.97 -12.82
CA PRO A 38 9.93 -2.30 -13.91
C PRO A 38 11.45 -2.33 -13.72
N PHE A 39 12.16 -2.39 -14.85
CA PHE A 39 13.62 -2.29 -14.95
C PHE A 39 13.98 -1.00 -15.71
N PRO A 40 14.98 -0.21 -15.27
CA PRO A 40 15.86 -0.45 -14.13
C PRO A 40 15.13 -0.35 -12.79
N ARG A 41 15.64 -1.10 -11.80
CA ARG A 41 15.14 -1.03 -10.42
C ARG A 41 15.67 0.26 -9.79
N SER A 42 14.80 1.03 -9.15
CA SER A 42 15.15 2.36 -8.62
C SER A 42 16.19 2.28 -7.50
N ASP A 43 16.13 1.24 -6.66
CA ASP A 43 17.01 1.09 -5.49
C ASP A 43 17.80 -0.22 -5.50
N SER A 44 18.99 -0.19 -4.89
CA SER A 44 19.79 -1.40 -4.63
C SER A 44 19.21 -2.23 -3.47
N TRP A 45 18.65 -1.56 -2.48
CA TRP A 45 18.12 -2.15 -1.25
C TRP A 45 16.72 -1.60 -0.97
N TYR A 46 15.85 -2.51 -0.55
CA TYR A 46 14.50 -2.19 -0.13
C TYR A 46 14.31 -2.60 1.32
N TYR A 47 13.63 -1.75 2.09
CA TYR A 47 13.45 -1.88 3.54
C TYR A 47 12.01 -2.27 3.85
N HIS A 48 11.84 -3.30 4.68
CA HIS A 48 10.55 -3.82 5.10
C HIS A 48 10.55 -4.18 6.59
N SER A 49 9.39 -4.59 7.09
CA SER A 49 9.24 -5.09 8.46
C SER A 49 8.67 -6.51 8.50
N ASP A 50 8.54 -7.05 9.71
CA ASP A 50 7.80 -8.28 10.01
C ASP A 50 6.31 -7.96 10.27
N ASP A 51 5.54 -8.98 10.62
CA ASP A 51 4.12 -8.89 10.94
C ASP A 51 3.84 -7.89 12.07
N VAL A 52 4.62 -7.94 13.14
CA VAL A 52 4.49 -7.03 14.29
C VAL A 52 4.78 -5.59 13.89
N GLY A 53 5.79 -5.36 13.05
CA GLY A 53 6.10 -4.00 12.59
C GLY A 53 5.07 -3.47 11.60
N TRP A 54 4.67 -4.27 10.61
CA TRP A 54 3.61 -3.87 9.68
C TRP A 54 2.29 -3.57 10.40
N ALA A 55 1.91 -4.36 11.42
CA ALA A 55 0.71 -4.09 12.22
C ALA A 55 0.73 -2.73 12.92
N LYS A 56 1.91 -2.19 13.26
CA LYS A 56 2.06 -0.84 13.86
C LYS A 56 2.00 0.29 12.82
N ILE A 57 2.40 0.00 11.59
CA ILE A 57 2.58 0.99 10.51
C ILE A 57 1.28 1.14 9.70
N LEU A 58 0.63 0.03 9.35
CA LEU A 58 -0.53 -0.01 8.46
C LEU A 58 -1.67 0.95 8.83
N PRO A 59 -2.04 1.14 10.13
CA PRO A 59 -3.07 2.11 10.48
C PRO A 59 -2.76 3.57 10.08
N ASP A 60 -1.47 3.94 9.98
CA ASP A 60 -1.04 5.28 9.54
C ASP A 60 -1.01 5.42 8.00
N LEU A 61 -1.12 4.30 7.29
CA LEU A 61 -1.10 4.23 5.82
C LEU A 61 -2.51 4.17 5.22
N VAL A 62 -3.53 3.89 6.04
CA VAL A 62 -4.93 3.99 5.68
C VAL A 62 -5.35 5.46 5.67
N ILE A 63 -5.87 5.91 4.55
CA ILE A 63 -6.19 7.31 4.29
C ILE A 63 -7.70 7.49 4.29
N LYS A 64 -8.16 8.54 4.97
CA LYS A 64 -9.58 8.90 5.05
C LYS A 64 -10.24 9.03 3.67
N SER A 65 -11.38 8.37 3.52
CA SER A 65 -12.17 8.35 2.28
C SER A 65 -12.74 9.71 1.86
N SER A 66 -12.84 10.68 2.79
CA SER A 66 -13.32 12.03 2.50
C SER A 66 -12.47 12.79 1.46
N LEU A 67 -11.28 12.27 1.12
CA LEU A 67 -10.44 12.80 0.04
C LEU A 67 -10.87 12.31 -1.34
N TYR A 68 -11.65 11.23 -1.44
CA TYR A 68 -12.01 10.60 -2.69
C TYR A 68 -12.76 11.55 -3.63
N LYS A 69 -12.26 11.65 -4.86
CA LYS A 69 -12.88 12.40 -5.96
C LYS A 69 -12.64 11.61 -7.23
N PRO A 70 -13.70 11.16 -7.95
CA PRO A 70 -13.54 10.44 -9.21
C PRO A 70 -12.55 11.16 -10.14
N ASP A 71 -11.62 10.38 -10.71
CA ASP A 71 -10.53 10.79 -11.62
C ASP A 71 -9.50 11.81 -11.07
N LYS A 72 -9.79 12.47 -9.96
CA LYS A 72 -8.95 13.53 -9.37
C LYS A 72 -8.12 13.04 -8.19
N PHE A 73 -8.75 12.26 -7.32
CA PHE A 73 -8.15 11.66 -6.14
C PHE A 73 -8.84 10.32 -5.90
N ASP A 74 -8.48 9.35 -6.72
CA ASP A 74 -9.02 8.00 -6.77
C ASP A 74 -7.91 6.97 -6.43
N CYS A 75 -8.15 5.71 -6.75
CA CYS A 75 -7.37 4.56 -6.27
C CYS A 75 -5.85 4.71 -6.38
N ASP A 76 -5.33 5.21 -7.51
CA ASP A 76 -3.89 5.40 -7.70
C ASP A 76 -3.31 6.54 -6.84
N LYS A 77 -4.09 7.57 -6.50
CA LYS A 77 -3.65 8.68 -5.64
C LYS A 77 -3.59 8.23 -4.19
N PHE A 78 -4.56 7.42 -3.76
CA PHE A 78 -4.51 6.76 -2.46
C PHE A 78 -3.28 5.84 -2.36
N ALA A 79 -3.05 4.97 -3.36
CA ALA A 79 -1.90 4.06 -3.35
C ALA A 79 -0.54 4.77 -3.37
N ARG A 80 -0.40 5.82 -4.17
CA ARG A 80 0.81 6.67 -4.18
C ARG A 80 0.99 7.40 -2.85
N LYS A 81 -0.08 7.93 -2.26
CA LYS A 81 0.00 8.64 -0.98
C LYS A 81 0.41 7.69 0.15
N ALA A 82 -0.13 6.48 0.19
CA ALA A 82 0.27 5.46 1.16
C ALA A 82 1.75 5.09 0.99
N PHE A 83 2.21 4.87 -0.23
CA PHE A 83 3.63 4.62 -0.52
C PHE A 83 4.53 5.76 -0.03
N ILE A 84 4.25 7.00 -0.41
CA ILE A 84 5.05 8.17 0.00
C ILE A 84 5.05 8.31 1.53
N THR A 85 3.88 8.15 2.16
CA THR A 85 3.76 8.22 3.63
C THR A 85 4.60 7.14 4.31
N CYS A 86 4.62 5.93 3.75
CA CYS A 86 5.43 4.80 4.23
C CYS A 86 6.93 5.13 4.15
N CYS A 87 7.39 5.65 3.02
CA CYS A 87 8.77 6.07 2.83
C CYS A 87 9.15 7.22 3.77
N GLU A 88 8.35 8.28 3.84
CA GLU A 88 8.67 9.50 4.59
C GLU A 88 8.64 9.30 6.11
N ARG A 89 7.65 8.56 6.62
CA ARG A 89 7.41 8.44 8.06
C ARG A 89 8.05 7.22 8.67
N HIS A 90 8.19 6.14 7.90
CA HIS A 90 8.63 4.85 8.41
C HIS A 90 9.91 4.35 7.75
N GLY A 91 10.43 5.03 6.72
CA GLY A 91 11.67 4.63 6.05
C GLY A 91 11.56 3.31 5.27
N LEU A 92 10.35 2.79 5.07
CA LEU A 92 10.11 1.53 4.36
C LEU A 92 9.66 1.82 2.93
N ASN A 93 10.46 1.43 1.94
CA ASN A 93 10.17 1.59 0.51
C ASN A 93 9.63 0.30 -0.15
N THR A 94 9.10 -0.64 0.64
CA THR A 94 8.52 -1.90 0.15
C THR A 94 7.00 -1.93 0.06
N LEU A 95 6.30 -0.86 0.48
CA LEU A 95 4.86 -0.69 0.26
C LEU A 95 4.61 -0.17 -1.16
N LEU A 96 4.81 -1.02 -2.16
CA LEU A 96 4.84 -0.59 -3.55
C LEU A 96 3.46 -0.23 -4.07
N TYR A 97 3.37 0.84 -4.85
CA TYR A 97 2.16 1.09 -5.64
C TYR A 97 2.00 -0.05 -6.65
N THR A 98 0.87 -0.72 -6.62
CA THR A 98 0.53 -1.87 -7.45
C THR A 98 -0.67 -1.53 -8.31
N TYR A 99 -0.51 -1.74 -9.62
CA TYR A 99 -1.60 -1.67 -10.57
C TYR A 99 -2.04 -3.09 -10.95
N GLY A 100 -3.35 -3.30 -10.99
CA GLY A 100 -3.92 -4.57 -11.35
C GLY A 100 -5.39 -4.47 -11.71
N THR A 101 -6.10 -5.57 -11.52
CA THR A 101 -7.54 -5.65 -11.70
C THR A 101 -8.18 -6.22 -10.44
N MET A 102 -9.39 -5.79 -10.13
CA MET A 102 -10.27 -6.36 -9.12
C MET A 102 -11.64 -6.66 -9.77
N PRO A 103 -12.63 -7.24 -9.07
CA PRO A 103 -13.95 -7.52 -9.65
C PRO A 103 -14.65 -6.32 -10.28
N LEU A 104 -14.38 -5.11 -9.79
CA LEU A 104 -14.94 -3.85 -10.31
C LEU A 104 -14.17 -3.26 -11.50
N GLY A 105 -13.05 -3.85 -11.92
CA GLY A 105 -12.25 -3.41 -13.06
C GLY A 105 -10.80 -3.07 -12.69
N PRO A 106 -10.13 -2.24 -13.52
CA PRO A 106 -8.76 -1.79 -13.25
C PRO A 106 -8.68 -1.00 -11.94
N HIS A 107 -7.66 -1.28 -11.14
CA HIS A 107 -7.56 -0.70 -9.79
C HIS A 107 -6.11 -0.51 -9.34
N GLY A 108 -5.90 0.54 -8.55
CA GLY A 108 -4.62 0.88 -7.93
C GLY A 108 -4.65 0.67 -6.42
N PHE A 109 -3.69 -0.07 -5.90
CA PHE A 109 -3.60 -0.44 -4.48
C PHE A 109 -2.12 -0.60 -4.08
N ASN A 110 -1.82 -1.03 -2.87
CA ASN A 110 -0.44 -1.30 -2.45
C ASN A 110 -0.18 -2.79 -2.27
N SER A 111 1.07 -3.20 -2.46
CA SER A 111 1.52 -4.54 -2.08
C SER A 111 2.83 -4.48 -1.30
N PHE A 112 3.03 -5.47 -0.45
CA PHE A 112 4.20 -5.57 0.42
C PHE A 112 4.45 -7.01 0.83
N TRP A 113 5.61 -7.27 1.44
CA TRP A 113 5.99 -8.59 1.92
C TRP A 113 6.05 -8.64 3.45
N VAL A 114 5.51 -9.72 4.01
CA VAL A 114 5.61 -10.07 5.43
C VAL A 114 6.26 -11.44 5.53
N GLY A 115 7.59 -11.45 5.72
CA GLY A 115 8.38 -12.67 5.54
C GLY A 115 8.27 -13.18 4.10
N ASP A 116 7.62 -14.34 3.92
CA ASP A 116 7.37 -14.96 2.61
C ASP A 116 5.92 -14.82 2.13
N ARG A 117 5.09 -14.06 2.86
CA ARG A 117 3.72 -13.78 2.45
C ARG A 117 3.65 -12.50 1.65
N PHE A 118 2.91 -12.57 0.54
CA PHE A 118 2.62 -11.43 -0.31
C PHE A 118 1.27 -10.84 0.08
N MET A 119 1.31 -9.63 0.64
CA MET A 119 0.16 -8.95 1.19
C MET A 119 -0.25 -7.79 0.30
N LEU A 120 -1.55 -7.51 0.28
CA LEU A 120 -2.15 -6.38 -0.40
C LEU A 120 -2.72 -5.42 0.65
N LEU A 121 -2.70 -4.12 0.33
CA LEU A 121 -3.34 -3.07 1.11
C LEU A 121 -4.25 -2.26 0.20
N GLU A 122 -5.50 -2.10 0.62
CA GLU A 122 -6.43 -1.08 0.15
C GLU A 122 -6.29 0.17 1.03
N PRO A 123 -5.56 1.20 0.55
CA PRO A 123 -5.23 2.37 1.36
C PRO A 123 -6.39 3.36 1.54
N ASN A 124 -7.51 3.21 0.82
CA ASN A 124 -8.67 4.05 1.02
C ASN A 124 -9.60 3.44 2.10
N GLU A 125 -9.70 4.11 3.26
CA GLU A 125 -10.51 3.67 4.41
C GLU A 125 -11.97 3.35 4.05
N GLY A 126 -12.53 4.06 3.06
CA GLY A 126 -13.91 3.91 2.61
C GLY A 126 -14.00 3.23 1.25
N PHE A 127 -13.01 2.42 0.89
CA PHE A 127 -13.14 1.51 -0.24
C PHE A 127 -14.05 0.35 0.17
N GLU A 128 -15.35 0.57 0.06
CA GLU A 128 -16.38 -0.43 0.36
C GLU A 128 -16.44 -1.49 -0.75
N ASP A 129 -16.86 -2.71 -0.37
CA ASP A 129 -17.30 -3.73 -1.32
C ASP A 129 -18.52 -3.23 -2.11
N GLY A 130 -19.12 -4.11 -2.93
CA GLY A 130 -20.36 -3.80 -3.65
C GLY A 130 -21.53 -3.36 -2.76
N ARG A 131 -21.34 -3.22 -1.43
CA ARG A 131 -22.27 -2.84 -0.37
C ARG A 131 -22.22 -1.42 0.14
N GLY A 132 -22.18 -0.42 -0.71
CA GLY A 132 -23.09 0.71 -0.46
C GLY A 132 -24.52 0.17 -0.59
N ASN A 133 -25.24 -0.21 0.44
CA ASN A 133 -25.78 0.67 1.47
C ASN A 133 -25.35 0.33 2.92
N GLN A 134 -24.28 -0.40 3.13
CA GLN A 134 -24.55 -1.81 3.41
C GLN A 134 -25.56 -2.41 2.40
N GLN A 135 -25.17 -2.84 1.18
CA GLN A 135 -25.90 -3.70 0.22
C GLN A 135 -25.37 -3.64 -1.22
N ASP A 136 -24.34 -4.41 -1.49
CA ASP A 136 -24.18 -5.60 -2.24
C ASP A 136 -24.94 -5.57 -3.52
N LEU A 137 -24.26 -5.07 -4.53
CA LEU A 137 -24.49 -5.53 -5.86
C LEU A 137 -23.70 -6.81 -6.16
N TRP A 138 -22.61 -7.18 -5.44
CA TRP A 138 -21.68 -8.21 -5.96
C TRP A 138 -20.93 -9.17 -4.98
N GLY A 139 -20.62 -8.79 -3.76
CA GLY A 139 -20.37 -9.71 -2.63
C GLY A 139 -18.93 -10.06 -2.32
N TYR A 140 -17.98 -9.24 -2.76
CA TYR A 140 -16.61 -9.70 -2.98
C TYR A 140 -15.51 -9.21 -2.03
N LEU A 141 -15.74 -8.24 -1.12
CA LEU A 141 -14.69 -7.83 -0.15
C LEU A 141 -15.18 -8.04 1.28
N ASP A 142 -14.37 -8.71 2.11
CA ASP A 142 -14.68 -9.00 3.52
C ASP A 142 -14.41 -7.82 4.48
N GLY A 143 -14.30 -6.60 3.95
CA GLY A 143 -14.06 -5.37 4.73
C GLY A 143 -12.61 -5.18 5.23
N ASP A 144 -11.76 -6.19 5.11
CA ASP A 144 -10.35 -6.08 5.47
C ASP A 144 -9.59 -5.24 4.44
N LEU A 145 -8.99 -4.14 4.92
CA LEU A 145 -8.12 -3.28 4.11
C LEU A 145 -6.76 -3.92 3.84
N VAL A 146 -6.42 -5.00 4.54
CA VAL A 146 -5.15 -5.72 4.40
C VAL A 146 -5.46 -7.20 4.27
N PHE A 147 -5.04 -7.81 3.17
CA PHE A 147 -5.44 -9.17 2.81
C PHE A 147 -4.34 -9.87 2.00
N GLU A 148 -4.39 -11.20 1.96
CA GLU A 148 -3.46 -12.02 1.19
C GLU A 148 -3.84 -12.02 -0.30
N TRP A 149 -2.85 -12.28 -1.16
CA TRP A 149 -3.14 -12.43 -2.59
C TRP A 149 -4.00 -13.66 -2.86
N GLY A 150 -5.09 -13.45 -3.62
CA GLY A 150 -6.11 -14.46 -3.88
C GLY A 150 -7.41 -14.15 -3.15
N GLU A 151 -7.35 -13.31 -2.12
CA GLU A 151 -8.51 -12.77 -1.42
C GLU A 151 -9.08 -11.56 -2.18
N ASN A 152 -10.37 -11.28 -1.97
CA ASN A 152 -11.04 -10.07 -2.45
C ASN A 152 -11.05 -9.88 -4.00
N GLY A 153 -10.59 -10.87 -4.76
CA GLY A 153 -10.55 -10.86 -6.23
C GLY A 153 -9.46 -9.96 -6.85
N TYR A 154 -8.54 -9.44 -6.04
CA TYR A 154 -7.46 -8.57 -6.54
C TYR A 154 -6.41 -9.41 -7.30
N GLN A 155 -6.05 -8.92 -8.48
CA GLN A 155 -5.05 -9.51 -9.37
C GLN A 155 -3.99 -8.48 -9.72
N PRO A 156 -2.90 -8.41 -8.94
CA PRO A 156 -1.73 -7.59 -9.24
C PRO A 156 -1.17 -7.92 -10.63
N LYS A 157 -0.83 -6.89 -11.42
CA LYS A 157 -0.21 -7.06 -12.75
C LYS A 157 1.17 -6.41 -12.82
N ALA A 158 1.33 -5.26 -12.18
CA ALA A 158 2.61 -4.57 -12.11
C ALA A 158 2.73 -3.76 -10.82
N VAL A 159 3.95 -3.61 -10.33
CA VAL A 159 4.31 -2.61 -9.33
C VAL A 159 4.99 -1.42 -9.98
N LEU A 160 4.83 -0.25 -9.38
CA LEU A 160 5.49 1.00 -9.74
C LEU A 160 6.33 1.45 -8.55
N ILE A 161 7.58 1.77 -8.84
CA ILE A 161 8.63 2.11 -7.88
C ILE A 161 9.01 3.57 -8.08
#